data_AF-A0A0F9JGR5-F1
#
_entry.id   AF-A0A0F9JGR5-F1
#
_cell.length_a   1.000
_cell.length_b   1.000
_cell.length_c   1.000
_cell.angle_alpha   90.00
_cell.angle_beta   90.00
_cell.angle_gamma   90.00
#
_symmetry.space_group_name_H-M   'P 1'
#
loop_
_entity.id
_entity.type
_entity.pdbx_description
1 polymer ?
#
loop_
_entity_poly.entity_id
_entity_poly.type
_entity_poly.pdbx_seq_one_letter_code
_entity_poly.pdbx_strand_id
1 'polypeptide(L)' 'MESVSNFLICYLFKGQIYLAKQKLTKFIERIQDSTSIWQTLNKFQKTSQVVELRDVPVMESLLTEIFLVNNP' A
#
# COMPACT_ATOMS: atom_id res chain seq x y z
N MET A 1 -0.57 0.57 -12.34
CA MET A 1 -0.25 -0.69 -11.64
C MET A 1 1.26 -0.74 -11.58
N GLU A 2 1.81 -1.19 -10.47
CA GLU A 2 3.26 -1.26 -10.27
C GLU A 2 3.60 -2.63 -9.66
N SER A 3 4.62 -3.28 -10.21
CA SER A 3 5.13 -4.55 -9.70
C SER A 3 6.18 -4.28 -8.64
N VAL A 4 5.97 -4.81 -7.43
CA VAL A 4 6.86 -4.61 -6.28
C VAL A 4 7.19 -5.97 -5.68
N SER A 5 8.39 -6.47 -5.97
CA SER A 5 8.80 -7.83 -5.60
C SER A 5 7.77 -8.87 -6.09
N ASN A 6 7.23 -9.69 -5.19
CA ASN A 6 6.22 -10.72 -5.48
C ASN A 6 4.78 -10.18 -5.49
N PHE A 7 4.59 -8.87 -5.39
CA PHE A 7 3.27 -8.24 -5.32
C PHE A 7 2.99 -7.37 -6.55
N LEU A 8 1.73 -7.40 -6.99
CA LEU A 8 1.21 -6.43 -7.94
C LEU A 8 0.32 -5.44 -7.18
N ILE A 9 0.66 -4.16 -7.24
CA ILE A 9 -0.10 -3.12 -6.54
C ILE A 9 -0.90 -2.30 -7.56
N CYS A 10 -2.21 -2.27 -7.35
CA CYS A 10 -3.18 -1.63 -8.22
C CYS A 10 -3.90 -0.52 -7.46
N TYR A 11 -3.92 0.68 -8.05
CA TYR A 11 -4.72 1.79 -7.53
C TYR A 11 -5.74 2.21 -8.59
N LEU A 12 -7.01 1.96 -8.30
CA LEU A 12 -8.13 2.35 -9.14
C LEU A 12 -8.61 3.74 -8.72
N PHE A 13 -8.42 4.73 -9.58
CA PHE A 13 -8.75 6.13 -9.28
C PHE A 13 -9.44 6.79 -10.47
N LYS A 14 -10.37 7.71 -10.18
CA LYS A 14 -11.04 8.55 -11.17
C LYS A 14 -10.56 9.99 -11.01
N GLY A 15 -9.81 10.50 -11.98
CA GLY A 15 -9.31 11.87 -11.96
C GLY A 15 -7.93 12.00 -12.62
N GLN A 16 -7.12 12.93 -12.15
CA GLN A 16 -5.78 13.18 -12.70
C GLN A 16 -4.83 12.01 -12.40
N ILE A 17 -4.32 11.39 -13.47
CA ILE A 17 -3.43 10.22 -13.39
C ILE A 17 -2.12 10.55 -12.66
N TYR A 18 -1.59 11.76 -12.82
CA TYR A 18 -0.35 12.20 -12.18
C TYR A 18 -0.42 12.09 -10.65
N LEU A 19 -1.46 12.68 -10.03
CA LEU A 19 -1.66 12.61 -8.59
C LEU A 19 -1.88 11.18 -8.11
N ALA A 20 -2.61 10.37 -8.90
CA ALA A 20 -2.82 8.97 -8.57
C ALA A 20 -1.50 8.18 -8.57
N LYS A 21 -0.63 8.43 -9.55
CA LYS A 21 0.69 7.81 -9.63
C LYS A 21 1.58 8.25 -8.48
N GLN A 22 1.60 9.54 -8.13
CA GLN A 22 2.38 10.05 -7.01
C GLN A 22 1.94 9.42 -5.68
N LYS A 23 0.63 9.30 -5.43
CA LYS A 23 0.11 8.61 -4.24
C LYS A 23 0.48 7.12 -4.22
N LEU A 24 0.39 6.44 -5.37
CA LEU A 24 0.79 5.04 -5.51
C LEU A 24 2.29 4.84 -5.24
N THR A 25 3.15 5.69 -5.79
CA THR A 25 4.60 5.66 -5.53
C THR A 25 4.90 5.89 -4.05
N LYS A 26 4.32 6.92 -3.42
CA LYS A 26 4.49 7.19 -1.98
C LYS A 26 4.04 5.99 -1.13
N PHE A 27 2.95 5.33 -1.52
CA PHE A 27 2.47 4.13 -0.84
C PHE A 27 3.47 2.99 -0.93
N ILE A 28 4.00 2.71 -2.13
CA ILE A 28 5.00 1.67 -2.37
C ILE A 28 6.27 1.90 -1.53
N GLU A 29 6.78 3.13 -1.53
CA GLU A 29 7.97 3.48 -0.73
C GLU A 29 7.70 3.23 0.76
N ARG A 30 6.58 3.73 1.30
CA ARG A 30 6.25 3.58 2.73
C ARG A 30 6.01 2.13 3.16
N ILE A 31 5.41 1.29 2.32
CA ILE A 31 5.24 -0.12 2.67
C ILE A 31 6.57 -0.89 2.64
N GLN A 32 7.53 -0.50 1.79
CA GLN A 32 8.84 -1.12 1.72
C GLN A 32 9.75 -0.66 2.87
N ASP A 33 9.68 0.62 3.24
CA ASP A 33 10.45 1.18 4.36
C ASP A 33 9.91 0.70 5.72
N SER A 34 8.61 0.43 5.81
CA SER A 34 7.99 -0.11 7.02
C SER A 34 8.27 -1.60 7.17
N THR A 35 9.26 -1.93 8.00
CA THR A 35 9.65 -3.32 8.27
C THR A 35 8.47 -4.17 8.77
N SER A 36 7.57 -3.62 9.59
CA SER A 36 6.43 -4.35 10.13
C SER A 36 5.37 -4.69 9.07
N ILE A 37 5.03 -3.73 8.21
CA ILE A 37 4.07 -3.93 7.11
C ILE A 37 4.67 -4.93 6.11
N TRP A 38 5.90 -4.68 5.66
CA TRP A 38 6.55 -5.51 4.64
C TRP A 38 6.74 -6.95 5.11
N GLN A 39 7.16 -7.18 6.35
CA GLN A 39 7.31 -8.53 6.90
C GLN A 39 5.97 -9.26 6.99
N THR A 40 4.90 -8.57 7.37
CA THR A 40 3.56 -9.16 7.46
C THR A 40 3.07 -9.58 6.08
N LEU A 41 3.17 -8.71 5.08
CA LEU A 41 2.82 -9.04 3.70
C LEU A 41 3.59 -10.26 3.18
N ASN A 42 4.91 -10.31 3.40
CA ASN A 42 5.75 -11.44 3.01
C ASN A 42 5.39 -12.74 3.74
N LYS A 43 5.02 -12.67 5.03
CA LYS A 43 4.59 -13.85 5.79
C LYS A 43 3.30 -14.45 5.23
N PHE A 44 2.32 -13.60 4.93
CA PHE A 44 1.04 -14.04 4.38
C PHE A 44 1.20 -14.56 2.95
N GLN A 45 2.08 -13.95 2.15
CA GLN A 45 2.45 -14.45 0.82
C GLN A 45 3.04 -15.86 0.87
N LYS A 46 3.93 -16.15 1.84
CA LYS A 46 4.53 -17.48 2.02
C LYS A 46 3.55 -18.53 2.54
N THR A 47 2.51 -18.11 3.26
CA THR A 47 1.51 -19.00 3.86
C THR A 47 0.24 -19.10 3.02
N SER A 48 0.19 -18.43 1.86
CA SER A 48 -0.98 -18.33 0.99
C SER A 48 -2.23 -17.83 1.73
N GLN A 49 -2.04 -16.96 2.71
CA GLN A 49 -3.12 -16.37 3.50
C GLN A 49 -3.54 -15.03 2.91
N VAL A 50 -4.84 -14.73 3.00
CA VAL A 50 -5.37 -13.41 2.66
C VAL A 50 -5.06 -12.47 3.82
N VAL A 51 -4.43 -11.33 3.52
CA VAL A 51 -4.27 -10.23 4.48
C VAL A 51 -5.55 -9.42 4.51
N GLU A 52 -6.05 -9.13 5.70
CA GLU A 52 -7.08 -8.13 5.94
C GLU A 52 -6.47 -6.92 6.68
N LEU A 53 -7.16 -5.77 6.66
CA LEU A 53 -6.68 -4.56 7.33
C LEU A 53 -6.49 -4.76 8.85
N ARG A 54 -7.34 -5.60 9.47
CA ARG A 54 -7.22 -5.97 10.89
C ARG A 54 -5.90 -6.67 11.23
N ASP A 55 -5.29 -7.35 10.26
CA ASP A 55 -4.01 -8.05 10.44
C ASP A 55 -2.82 -7.09 10.35
N VAL A 56 -3.03 -5.89 9.79
CA VAL A 56 -2.02 -4.84 9.64
C VAL A 56 -2.60 -3.49 10.08
N PRO A 57 -2.80 -3.24 11.38
CA PRO A 57 -3.44 -2.00 11.87
C PRO A 57 -2.74 -0.72 11.39
N VAL A 58 -1.41 -0.76 11.22
CA VAL A 58 -0.62 0.38 10.72
C VAL A 58 -0.94 0.73 9.26
N MET A 59 -1.44 -0.24 8.48
CA MET A 59 -1.82 -0.05 7.07
C MET A 59 -2.98 0.94 6.94
N GLU A 60 -3.97 0.89 7.84
CA GLU A 60 -5.14 1.78 7.77
C GLU A 60 -4.76 3.25 7.96
N SER A 61 -3.89 3.54 8.92
CA SER A 61 -3.32 4.87 9.12
C SER A 61 -2.53 5.34 7.89
N LEU A 62 -1.74 4.45 7.29
CA LEU A 62 -0.96 4.76 6.09
C LEU A 62 -1.85 5.07 4.88
N LEU A 63 -2.90 4.27 4.66
CA LEU A 63 -3.87 4.49 3.59
C LEU A 63 -4.59 5.82 3.77
N THR A 64 -4.96 6.14 5.01
CA THR A 64 -5.61 7.41 5.35
C THR A 64 -4.68 8.58 5.05
N GLU A 65 -3.43 8.54 5.52
CA GLU A 65 -2.42 9.60 5.30
C GLU A 65 -2.18 9.86 3.80
N ILE A 66 -2.10 8.81 2.99
CA ILE A 66 -1.69 8.94 1.58
C ILE A 66 -2.87 9.24 0.67
N PHE A 67 -4.01 8.58 0.88
CA PHE A 67 -5.11 8.61 -0.07
C PHE A 67 -6.26 9.53 0.37
N LEU A 68 -6.53 9.63 1.67
CA LEU A 68 -7.71 10.31 2.21
C LEU A 68 -7.44 11.70 2.77
N VAL A 69 -6.24 11.95 3.32
CA VAL A 69 -5.84 13.30 3.73
C VAL A 69 -5.60 14.12 2.46
N ASN A 70 -6.54 15.02 2.18
CA ASN A 70 -6.36 16.06 1.18
C ASN A 70 -5.35 17.07 1.74
N ASN A 71 -4.09 17.01 1.31
CA ASN A 71 -3.26 18.20 1.40
C ASN A 71 -3.84 19.22 0.40
N PRO A 72 -4.28 20.40 0.87
CA PRO A 72 -4.81 21.47 0.02
C PRO A 72 -3.75 22.03 -0.94
#